data_AF-A0A9E5KGL8-F1
#
_entry.id   AF-A0A9E5KGL8-F1
#
_cell.length_a   1.000
_cell.length_b   1.000
_cell.length_c   1.000
_cell.angle_alpha   90.00
_cell.angle_beta   90.00
_cell.angle_gamma   90.00
#
_symmetry.space_group_name_H-M   'P 1'
#
loop_
_entity.id
_entity.type
_entity.pdbx_description
1 polymer ?
#
loop_
_entity_poly.entity_id
_entity_poly.type
_entity_poly.pdbx_seq_one_letter_code
_entity_poly.pdbx_strand_id
1 'polypeptide(L)'
;MHGALSRLQLGSQGVIPEPLAIAISISQNCTYVATQGIHPILGREYKASEASLTDRYFAHMGLHPQFFRPHSFPAPIAFYSAESLSTQSSFYLASLVAVMGNFQRIYRPEIYLSNSGFSERPGDPSRASLTNPNYQPPLLTYDRQERELLSETQSRLIEERFIKPYAH
;
A
#
# COMPACT_ATOMS: atom_id res chain seq x y z
N MET A 1 -13.74 0.64 -0.18
CA MET A 1 -13.38 0.13 1.17
C MET A 1 -11.87 0.26 1.44
N HIS A 2 -11.25 1.41 1.14
CA HIS A 2 -9.84 1.71 1.48
C HIS A 2 -9.71 2.69 2.67
N GLY A 3 -10.74 3.48 2.98
CA GLY A 3 -10.68 4.55 3.99
C GLY A 3 -10.89 4.15 5.46
N ALA A 4 -11.13 2.87 5.76
CA ALA A 4 -11.32 2.42 7.15
C ALA A 4 -10.03 1.84 7.78
N LEU A 5 -9.13 1.28 6.96
CA LEU A 5 -7.85 0.71 7.42
C LEU A 5 -6.76 1.79 7.66
N SER A 6 -6.99 3.02 7.22
CA SER A 6 -6.11 4.17 7.47
C SER A 6 -6.19 4.71 8.90
N ARG A 7 -7.09 4.18 9.76
CA ARG A 7 -7.34 4.67 11.13
C ARG A 7 -6.69 3.86 12.25
N LEU A 8 -5.86 2.86 11.95
CA LEU A 8 -5.09 2.16 12.98
C LEU A 8 -3.62 2.53 12.85
N GLN A 9 -3.10 3.44 13.70
CA GLN A 9 -1.72 3.40 14.19
C GLN A 9 -1.40 4.47 15.25
N LEU A 10 -0.53 4.05 16.17
CA LEU A 10 -0.27 4.61 17.50
C LEU A 10 0.90 5.61 17.50
N GLY A 11 0.68 6.80 18.05
CA GLY A 11 1.73 7.70 18.57
C GLY A 11 1.87 7.55 20.09
N SER A 12 2.67 8.39 20.76
CA SER A 12 2.80 8.40 22.24
C SER A 12 1.49 8.65 23.01
N GLN A 13 0.45 9.13 22.31
CA GLN A 13 -0.94 9.31 22.75
C GLN A 13 -1.93 8.36 22.03
N GLY A 14 -1.43 7.42 21.21
CA GLY A 14 -2.22 6.42 20.51
C GLY A 14 -2.94 6.87 19.23
N VAL A 15 -2.81 8.12 18.80
CA VAL A 15 -3.50 8.66 17.61
C VAL A 15 -2.52 9.37 16.68
N ILE A 16 -2.50 8.98 15.39
CA ILE A 16 -2.00 9.83 14.30
C ILE A 16 -3.19 10.70 13.86
N PRO A 17 -3.17 12.02 14.09
CA PRO A 17 -4.35 12.88 13.91
C PRO A 17 -4.91 12.84 12.49
N GLU A 18 -4.03 12.72 11.48
CA GLU A 18 -4.38 12.47 10.09
C GLU A 18 -3.29 11.58 9.46
N PRO A 19 -3.63 10.47 8.79
CA PRO A 19 -2.63 9.68 8.08
C PRO A 19 -2.10 10.54 6.94
N LEU A 20 -0.89 11.02 7.11
CA LEU A 20 -0.24 11.94 6.16
C LEU A 20 0.08 11.27 4.81
N ALA A 21 -0.09 9.95 4.74
CA ALA A 21 0.05 9.19 3.51
C ALA A 21 -0.88 7.96 3.46
N ILE A 22 -1.37 7.65 2.26
CA ILE A 22 -2.02 6.39 1.92
C ILE A 22 -0.96 5.47 1.30
N ALA A 23 -0.81 4.24 1.80
CA ALA A 23 0.12 3.27 1.24
C ALA A 23 -0.60 2.05 0.68
N ILE A 24 -0.30 1.68 -0.55
CA ILE A 24 -0.90 0.54 -1.24
C ILE A 24 0.13 -0.25 -2.05
N SER A 25 -0.29 -1.43 -2.53
CA SER A 25 0.50 -2.23 -3.44
C SER A 25 0.74 -1.52 -4.77
N ILE A 26 1.93 -1.74 -5.34
CA ILE A 26 2.25 -1.33 -6.71
C ILE A 26 1.47 -2.14 -7.75
N SER A 27 1.32 -1.55 -8.95
CA SER A 27 0.61 -2.18 -10.05
C SER A 27 1.49 -3.21 -10.77
N GLN A 28 0.92 -4.37 -11.10
CA GLN A 28 1.55 -5.32 -12.01
C GLN A 28 1.55 -4.85 -13.48
N ASN A 29 0.91 -3.73 -13.81
CA ASN A 29 0.85 -3.19 -15.18
C ASN A 29 1.79 -2.01 -15.41
N CYS A 30 2.60 -1.63 -14.42
CA CYS A 30 3.57 -0.55 -14.53
C CYS A 30 4.99 -1.09 -14.41
N THR A 31 5.93 -0.44 -15.12
CA THR A 31 7.35 -0.68 -14.96
C THR A 31 7.92 0.37 -14.00
N TYR A 32 8.70 -0.08 -13.04
CA TYR A 32 9.35 0.78 -12.04
C TYR A 32 10.84 0.76 -12.25
N VAL A 33 11.47 1.93 -12.31
CA VAL A 33 12.91 2.08 -12.52
C VAL A 33 13.54 2.60 -11.24
N ALA A 34 14.53 1.89 -10.71
CA ALA A 34 15.25 2.32 -9.51
C ALA A 34 15.98 3.65 -9.77
N THR A 35 15.90 4.58 -8.83
CA THR A 35 16.62 5.86 -8.91
C THR A 35 17.91 5.82 -8.10
N GLN A 36 18.70 6.89 -8.19
CA GLN A 36 19.86 7.09 -7.31
C GLN A 36 19.45 7.38 -5.86
N GLY A 37 18.20 7.79 -5.62
CA GLY A 37 17.67 8.18 -4.32
C GLY A 37 17.58 6.99 -3.36
N ILE A 38 18.13 7.18 -2.16
CA ILE A 38 17.98 6.26 -1.03
C ILE A 38 17.56 7.09 0.17
N HIS A 39 16.41 6.75 0.73
CA HIS A 39 15.97 7.29 2.00
C HIS A 39 16.36 6.33 3.13
N PRO A 40 16.87 6.79 4.28
CA PRO A 40 17.36 5.90 5.35
C PRO A 40 16.29 4.91 5.85
N ILE A 41 15.03 5.33 5.89
CA ILE A 41 13.89 4.51 6.37
C ILE A 41 13.10 3.89 5.23
N LEU A 42 12.62 4.69 4.28
CA LEU A 42 11.81 4.22 3.14
C LEU A 42 12.63 3.37 2.14
N GLY A 43 13.96 3.47 2.14
CA GLY A 43 14.85 2.71 1.27
C GLY A 43 14.99 3.29 -0.12
N ARG A 44 15.20 2.42 -1.11
CA ARG A 44 15.46 2.80 -2.51
C ARG A 44 14.21 3.42 -3.14
N GLU A 45 14.36 4.58 -3.76
CA GLU A 45 13.30 5.23 -4.53
C GLU A 45 13.19 4.62 -5.95
N TYR A 46 11.97 4.55 -6.46
CA TYR A 46 11.65 4.13 -7.81
C TYR A 46 10.77 5.16 -8.51
N LYS A 47 10.90 5.25 -9.84
CA LYS A 47 9.97 5.99 -10.69
C LYS A 47 9.14 5.03 -11.52
N ALA A 48 7.83 5.23 -11.49
CA ALA A 48 6.91 4.57 -12.42
C ALA A 48 7.13 5.13 -13.83
N SER A 49 7.16 4.26 -14.84
CA SER A 49 7.26 4.66 -16.25
C SER A 49 6.04 5.44 -16.72
N GLU A 50 4.87 5.14 -16.13
CA GLU A 50 3.58 5.70 -16.52
C GLU A 50 2.68 5.90 -15.31
N ALA A 51 1.80 6.90 -15.39
CA ALA A 51 0.77 7.13 -14.38
C ALA A 51 -0.34 6.07 -14.48
N SER A 52 -0.62 5.38 -13.39
CA SER A 52 -1.70 4.41 -13.27
C SER A 52 -3.07 5.09 -13.11
N LEU A 53 -4.14 4.30 -13.22
CA LEU A 53 -5.50 4.76 -12.88
C LEU A 53 -5.59 5.19 -11.40
N THR A 54 -4.89 4.48 -10.52
CA THR A 54 -4.83 4.80 -9.09
C THR A 54 -4.13 6.12 -8.84
N ASP A 55 -3.06 6.42 -9.58
CA ASP A 55 -2.36 7.71 -9.49
C ASP A 55 -3.28 8.86 -9.87
N ARG A 56 -4.02 8.72 -10.97
CA ARG A 56 -5.01 9.73 -11.40
C ARG A 56 -6.13 9.90 -10.38
N TYR A 57 -6.62 8.80 -9.81
CA TYR A 57 -7.65 8.85 -8.77
C TYR A 57 -7.20 9.64 -7.55
N PHE A 58 -6.01 9.36 -7.01
CA PHE A 58 -5.49 10.06 -5.83
C PHE A 58 -5.03 11.48 -6.15
N ALA A 59 -4.65 11.79 -7.39
CA ALA A 59 -4.36 13.15 -7.82
C ALA A 59 -5.59 14.07 -7.69
N HIS A 60 -6.81 13.57 -7.90
CA HIS A 60 -8.05 14.34 -7.65
C HIS A 60 -8.23 14.74 -6.17
N MET A 61 -7.53 14.06 -5.26
CA MET A 61 -7.50 14.36 -3.82
C MET A 61 -6.28 15.20 -3.42
N GLY A 62 -5.49 15.70 -4.38
CA GLY A 62 -4.26 16.45 -4.11
C GLY A 62 -3.10 15.59 -3.58
N LEU A 63 -3.16 14.27 -3.76
CA LEU A 63 -2.12 13.35 -3.31
C LEU A 63 -1.22 12.93 -4.48
N HIS A 64 0.08 12.83 -4.20
CA HIS A 64 1.09 12.48 -5.19
C HIS A 64 1.79 11.16 -4.86
N PRO A 65 2.01 10.28 -5.85
CA PRO A 65 2.68 9.01 -5.63
C PRO A 65 4.19 9.18 -5.43
N GLN A 66 4.73 8.49 -4.44
CA GLN A 66 6.14 8.22 -4.24
C GLN A 66 6.32 6.71 -4.07
N PHE A 67 7.29 6.12 -4.76
CA PHE A 67 7.52 4.67 -4.73
C PHE A 67 8.83 4.38 -4.02
N PHE A 68 8.76 3.72 -2.88
CA PHE A 68 9.94 3.36 -2.12
C PHE A 68 9.93 1.89 -1.76
N ARG A 69 11.10 1.25 -1.90
CA ARG A 69 11.34 -0.13 -1.46
C ARG A 69 12.16 -0.09 -0.16
N PRO A 70 11.52 -0.34 1.01
CA PRO A 70 12.26 -0.52 2.25
C PRO A 70 13.23 -1.70 2.12
N HIS A 71 14.37 -1.64 2.81
CA HIS A 71 15.46 -2.62 2.65
C HIS A 71 15.03 -4.09 2.84
N SER A 72 14.05 -4.36 3.69
CA SER A 72 13.54 -5.70 3.99
C SER A 72 12.37 -6.14 3.08
N PHE A 73 12.09 -5.40 2.01
CA PHE A 73 10.96 -5.63 1.12
C PHE A 73 11.47 -6.00 -0.28
N PRO A 74 10.88 -7.03 -0.93
CA PRO A 74 11.29 -7.42 -2.27
C PRO A 74 10.86 -6.38 -3.32
N ALA A 75 9.82 -5.58 -3.09
CA ALA A 75 9.27 -4.64 -4.06
C ALA A 75 8.89 -3.29 -3.41
N PRO A 76 8.81 -2.20 -4.18
CA PRO A 76 8.36 -0.91 -3.67
C PRO A 76 6.89 -0.92 -3.21
N ILE A 77 6.59 -0.02 -2.29
CA ILE A 77 5.23 0.34 -1.87
C ILE A 77 4.92 1.70 -2.49
N ALA A 78 3.69 1.86 -2.99
CA ALA A 78 3.20 3.14 -3.49
C ALA A 78 2.64 3.95 -2.32
N PHE A 79 3.23 5.10 -2.05
CA PHE A 79 2.78 6.03 -1.03
C PHE A 79 2.19 7.28 -1.68
N TYR A 80 0.98 7.66 -1.29
CA TYR A 80 0.27 8.83 -1.77
C TYR A 80 0.14 9.84 -0.64
N SER A 81 0.74 11.00 -0.80
CA SER A 81 0.74 12.06 0.22
C SER A 81 0.64 13.43 -0.44
N ALA A 82 0.10 14.42 0.29
CA ALA A 82 0.06 15.81 -0.16
C ALA A 82 1.44 16.47 -0.05
N GLU A 83 2.20 16.09 0.99
CA GLU A 83 3.57 16.55 1.23
C GLU A 83 4.60 15.46 0.90
N SER A 84 5.87 15.85 0.76
CA SER A 84 6.95 14.89 0.61
C SER A 84 7.07 13.99 1.85
N LEU A 85 7.30 12.69 1.65
CA LEU A 85 7.55 11.80 2.78
C LEU A 85 8.94 12.04 3.39
N SER A 86 9.86 12.60 2.61
CA SER A 86 11.23 12.85 3.07
C SER A 86 11.31 13.92 4.16
N THR A 87 10.27 14.73 4.36
CA THR A 87 10.21 15.76 5.41
C THR A 87 9.61 15.23 6.71
N GLN A 88 9.10 14.00 6.71
CA GLN A 88 8.39 13.42 7.85
C GLN A 88 9.32 12.81 8.88
N SER A 89 8.82 12.72 10.12
CA SER A 89 9.60 12.16 11.21
C SER A 89 9.96 10.69 10.98
N SER A 90 11.14 10.30 11.46
CA SER A 90 11.61 8.91 11.38
C SER A 90 10.64 7.90 11.99
N PHE A 91 10.04 8.26 13.14
CA PHE A 91 9.07 7.40 13.82
C PHE A 91 7.81 7.18 12.99
N TYR A 92 7.27 8.24 12.37
CA TYR A 92 6.11 8.14 11.49
C TYR A 92 6.41 7.22 10.29
N LEU A 93 7.52 7.43 9.60
CA LEU A 93 7.89 6.63 8.43
C LEU A 93 8.13 5.17 8.78
N ALA A 94 8.81 4.89 9.90
CA ALA A 94 9.05 3.54 10.37
C ALA A 94 7.73 2.83 10.73
N SER A 95 6.81 3.53 11.39
CA SER A 95 5.49 2.99 11.75
C SER A 95 4.67 2.67 10.50
N LEU A 96 4.64 3.62 9.55
CA LEU A 96 3.94 3.45 8.27
C LEU A 96 4.48 2.25 7.50
N VAL A 97 5.81 2.11 7.37
CA VAL A 97 6.43 0.95 6.72
C VAL A 97 6.11 -0.35 7.46
N ALA A 98 6.18 -0.37 8.79
CA ALA A 98 5.92 -1.57 9.58
C ALA A 98 4.50 -2.09 9.37
N VAL A 99 3.49 -1.22 9.44
CA VAL A 99 2.11 -1.69 9.34
C VAL A 99 1.67 -1.87 7.89
N MET A 100 1.97 -0.91 7.01
CA MET A 100 1.58 -1.03 5.61
C MET A 100 2.31 -2.18 4.94
N GLY A 101 3.57 -2.38 5.30
CA GLY A 101 4.35 -3.51 4.83
C GLY A 101 3.79 -4.87 5.25
N ASN A 102 3.31 -5.00 6.49
CA ASN A 102 2.63 -6.22 6.93
C ASN A 102 1.31 -6.45 6.19
N PHE A 103 0.49 -5.42 6.02
CA PHE A 103 -0.72 -5.54 5.20
C PHE A 103 -0.40 -5.95 3.76
N GLN A 104 0.64 -5.38 3.16
CA GLN A 104 1.06 -5.74 1.82
C GLN A 104 1.46 -7.23 1.71
N ARG A 105 2.17 -7.78 2.70
CA ARG A 105 2.51 -9.21 2.77
C ARG A 105 1.29 -10.11 2.89
N ILE A 106 0.25 -9.68 3.60
CA ILE A 106 -1.01 -10.41 3.74
C ILE A 106 -1.84 -10.32 2.46
N TYR A 107 -1.95 -9.14 1.85
CA TYR A 107 -2.85 -8.91 0.72
C TYR A 107 -2.25 -9.27 -0.64
N ARG A 108 -0.92 -9.20 -0.79
CA ARG A 108 -0.17 -9.42 -2.03
C ARG A 108 1.14 -10.19 -1.77
N PRO A 109 1.07 -11.39 -1.17
CA PRO A 109 2.26 -12.18 -0.85
C PRO A 109 3.11 -12.52 -2.09
N GLU A 110 2.50 -12.64 -3.26
CA GLU A 110 3.16 -12.93 -4.55
C GLU A 110 4.21 -11.86 -4.90
N ILE A 111 3.96 -10.63 -4.44
CA ILE A 111 4.86 -9.48 -4.62
C ILE A 111 5.74 -9.32 -3.37
N TYR A 112 5.14 -9.26 -2.17
CA TYR A 112 5.83 -8.79 -0.96
C TYR A 112 6.44 -9.87 -0.07
N LEU A 113 6.22 -11.14 -0.39
CA LEU A 113 6.94 -12.30 0.14
C LEU A 113 7.68 -13.08 -0.96
N SER A 114 7.90 -12.42 -2.11
CA SER A 114 8.70 -12.98 -3.21
C SER A 114 10.14 -13.22 -2.79
N ASN A 115 10.71 -14.35 -3.21
CA ASN A 115 12.14 -14.63 -3.06
C ASN A 115 12.98 -13.89 -4.13
N SER A 116 12.32 -13.32 -5.13
CA SER A 116 12.93 -12.48 -6.17
C SER A 116 12.50 -11.04 -5.97
N GLY A 117 13.46 -10.16 -5.69
CA GLY A 117 13.22 -8.74 -5.49
C GLY A 117 13.38 -7.90 -6.76
N PHE A 118 12.87 -6.68 -6.70
CA PHE A 118 13.17 -5.60 -7.64
C PHE A 118 14.66 -5.27 -7.58
N SER A 119 15.25 -4.94 -8.74
CA SER A 119 16.65 -4.52 -8.80
C SER A 119 16.85 -3.22 -8.05
N GLU A 120 17.84 -3.17 -7.17
CA GLU A 120 18.24 -1.92 -6.50
C GLU A 120 19.22 -1.09 -7.33
N ARG A 121 19.69 -1.61 -8.46
CA ARG A 121 20.66 -0.93 -9.31
C ARG A 121 19.94 0.23 -10.03
N PRO A 122 20.41 1.48 -9.86
CA PRO A 122 19.78 2.63 -10.51
C PRO A 122 19.73 2.48 -12.03
N GLY A 123 18.56 2.75 -12.61
CA GLY A 123 18.29 2.61 -14.04
C GLY A 123 17.71 1.25 -14.45
N ASP A 124 17.77 0.23 -13.58
CA ASP A 124 17.20 -1.08 -13.92
C ASP A 124 15.66 -1.04 -13.82
N PRO A 125 14.93 -1.51 -14.86
CA PRO A 125 13.50 -1.65 -14.81
C PRO A 125 13.11 -2.92 -14.03
N SER A 126 11.99 -2.86 -13.32
CA SER A 126 11.40 -3.97 -12.58
C SER A 126 9.88 -3.88 -12.62
N ARG A 127 9.21 -5.04 -12.59
CA ARG A 127 7.75 -5.14 -12.70
C ARG A 127 7.22 -6.14 -11.68
N ALA A 128 6.09 -5.81 -11.07
CA ALA A 128 5.42 -6.72 -10.13
C ALA A 128 4.68 -7.83 -10.90
N SER A 129 4.52 -8.99 -10.29
CA SER A 129 3.75 -10.11 -10.87
C SER A 129 2.84 -10.72 -9.81
N LEU A 130 1.55 -10.80 -10.12
CA LEU A 130 0.57 -11.51 -9.28
C LEU A 130 0.53 -13.02 -9.54
N THR A 131 1.23 -13.49 -10.56
CA THR A 131 1.35 -14.92 -10.91
C THR A 131 2.75 -15.44 -10.64
N ASN A 132 3.55 -14.72 -9.83
CA ASN A 132 4.88 -15.15 -9.42
C ASN A 132 4.77 -16.46 -8.62
N PRO A 133 5.35 -17.58 -9.08
CA PRO A 133 5.33 -18.83 -8.32
C PRO A 133 6.39 -18.87 -7.21
N ASN A 134 7.37 -17.94 -7.24
CA ASN A 134 8.52 -17.93 -6.36
C ASN A 134 8.32 -17.00 -5.15
N TYR A 135 7.38 -17.35 -4.28
CA TYR A 135 7.15 -16.68 -3.00
C TYR A 135 6.74 -17.68 -1.93
N GLN A 136 6.91 -17.31 -0.66
CA GLN A 136 6.39 -18.10 0.46
C GLN A 136 5.12 -17.45 0.99
N PRO A 137 3.97 -18.15 0.97
CA PRO A 137 2.75 -17.59 1.54
C PRO A 137 2.88 -17.42 3.06
N PRO A 138 2.23 -16.41 3.65
CA PRO A 138 2.23 -16.24 5.10
C PRO A 138 1.43 -17.36 5.76
N LEU A 139 1.78 -17.70 7.02
CA LEU A 139 1.02 -18.67 7.83
C LEU A 139 -0.44 -18.24 8.02
N LEU A 140 -0.68 -16.93 8.07
CA LEU A 140 -2.01 -16.34 8.08
C LEU A 140 -2.46 -16.09 6.65
N THR A 141 -3.37 -16.92 6.15
CA THR A 141 -3.98 -16.69 4.84
C THR A 141 -5.18 -15.77 4.98
N TYR A 142 -5.22 -14.70 4.18
CA TYR A 142 -6.38 -13.83 4.09
C TYR A 142 -7.37 -14.41 3.08
N ASP A 143 -8.51 -14.93 3.57
CA ASP A 143 -9.56 -15.45 2.70
C ASP A 143 -10.31 -14.29 2.03
N ARG A 144 -10.02 -14.10 0.74
CA ARG A 144 -10.67 -13.05 -0.06
C ARG A 144 -12.13 -13.38 -0.36
N GLN A 145 -12.48 -14.65 -0.54
CA GLN A 145 -13.84 -15.08 -0.85
C GLN A 145 -14.74 -14.87 0.37
N GLU A 146 -14.27 -15.24 1.55
CA GLU A 146 -14.98 -15.00 2.81
C GLU A 146 -15.23 -13.49 3.01
N ARG A 147 -14.23 -12.64 2.75
CA ARG A 147 -14.39 -11.18 2.85
C ARG A 147 -15.43 -10.63 1.86
N GLU A 148 -15.43 -11.09 0.62
CA GLU A 148 -16.42 -10.67 -0.39
C GLU A 148 -17.82 -11.04 0.06
N LEU A 149 -18.03 -12.29 0.51
CA LEU A 149 -19.30 -12.77 1.05
C LEU A 149 -19.77 -11.94 2.27
N LEU A 150 -18.84 -11.67 3.20
CA LEU A 150 -19.13 -10.85 4.38
C LEU A 150 -19.46 -9.41 4.00
N SER A 151 -18.76 -8.83 3.01
CA SER A 151 -19.05 -7.48 2.52
C SER A 151 -20.45 -7.39 1.93
N GLU A 152 -20.86 -8.34 1.10
CA GLU A 152 -22.20 -8.37 0.53
C GLU A 152 -23.27 -8.50 1.62
N THR A 153 -23.03 -9.38 2.59
CA THR A 153 -23.94 -9.60 3.72
C THR A 153 -24.10 -8.33 4.56
N GLN A 154 -22.99 -7.66 4.88
CA GLN A 154 -22.98 -6.40 5.62
C GLN A 154 -23.67 -5.28 4.83
N SER A 155 -23.39 -5.16 3.53
CA SER A 155 -24.06 -4.19 2.66
C SER A 155 -25.57 -4.37 2.65
N ARG A 156 -26.06 -5.62 2.52
CA ARG A 156 -27.50 -5.92 2.58
C ARG A 156 -28.12 -5.56 3.93
N LEU A 157 -27.43 -5.90 5.02
CA LEU A 157 -27.92 -5.61 6.37
C LEU A 157 -27.96 -4.10 6.66
N ILE A 158 -26.98 -3.34 6.18
CA ILE A 158 -26.97 -1.88 6.24
C ILE A 158 -28.14 -1.30 5.44
N GLU A 159 -28.35 -1.79 4.22
CA GLU A 159 -29.45 -1.33 3.37
C GLU A 159 -30.81 -1.56 4.04
N GLU A 160 -31.05 -2.74 4.59
CA GLU A 160 -32.33 -3.12 5.23
C GLU A 160 -32.57 -2.43 6.57
N ARG A 161 -31.53 -2.28 7.41
CA ARG A 161 -31.68 -1.81 8.80
C ARG A 161 -31.45 -0.32 8.99
N PHE A 162 -30.66 0.31 8.11
CA PHE A 162 -30.21 1.69 8.31
C PHE A 162 -30.50 2.61 7.13
N ILE A 163 -30.67 2.11 5.90
CA ILE A 163 -31.00 2.96 4.74
C ILE A 163 -32.52 2.97 4.50
N LYS A 164 -33.11 1.81 4.13
CA LYS A 164 -34.53 1.71 3.77
C LYS A 164 -35.50 2.26 4.84
N PRO A 165 -35.28 2.07 6.15
CA PRO A 165 -36.20 2.59 7.17
C PRO A 165 -36.21 4.12 7.28
N TYR A 166 -35.20 4.81 6.75
CA TYR A 166 -35.03 6.27 6.88
C TYR A 166 -34.91 6.98 5.52
N ALA A 167 -35.09 6.24 4.41
CA ALA A 167 -35.19 6.79 3.08
C ALA A 167 -36.60 7.38 2.88
N HIS A 168 -36.82 8.56 3.48
CA HIS A 168 -37.97 9.42 3.22
C HIS A 168 -37.65 10.45 2.13
#